data_AF-A0AAU6X5Y2-F1
#
_entry.id   AF-A0AAU6X5Y2-F1
#
_cell.length_a   1.000
_cell.length_b   1.000
_cell.length_c   1.000
_cell.angle_alpha   90.00
_cell.angle_beta   90.00
_cell.angle_gamma   90.00
#
_symmetry.space_group_name_H-M   'P 1'
#
loop_
_entity.id
_entity.type
_entity.pdbx_description
1 polymer ?
#
loop_
_entity_poly.entity_id
_entity_poly.type
_entity_poly.pdbx_seq_one_letter_code
_entity_poly.pdbx_strand_id
1 'polypeptide(L)' 'MKAEKMVMLTGKQYQEIKQALESQPFLEYNVGTNGNPEVVNISEIYLDTDPEFTRNPKQYAQVHDDHFVQVRIEYDA' A
#
# COMPACT_ATOMS: atom_id res chain seq x y z
N MET A 1 9.21 16.05 -1.06
CA MET A 1 9.95 14.86 -0.60
C MET A 1 8.90 13.82 -0.32
N LYS A 2 9.01 12.60 -0.87
CA LYS A 2 8.03 11.54 -0.61
C LYS A 2 8.28 10.97 0.78
N ALA A 3 7.21 10.72 1.54
CA ALA A 3 7.25 10.07 2.82
C ALA A 3 6.94 8.57 2.67
N GLU A 4 7.47 7.76 3.58
CA GLU A 4 7.25 6.31 3.61
C GLU A 4 6.62 5.91 4.94
N LYS A 5 5.67 4.97 4.91
CA LYS A 5 5.07 4.41 6.13
C LYS A 5 4.78 2.93 5.97
N MET A 6 4.88 2.17 7.06
CA MET A 6 4.42 0.78 7.13
C MET A 6 3.00 0.76 7.69
N VAL A 7 2.11 0.06 7.01
CA VAL A 7 0.70 -0.08 7.39
C VAL A 7 0.27 -1.54 7.27
N MET A 8 -0.67 -1.95 8.12
CA MET A 8 -1.30 -3.27 8.02
C MET A 8 -2.59 -3.12 7.22
N LEU A 9 -2.69 -3.88 6.14
CA LEU A 9 -3.86 -3.91 5.26
C LEU A 9 -4.36 -5.35 5.14
N THR A 10 -5.64 -5.52 4.85
CA THR A 10 -6.14 -6.81 4.35
C THR A 10 -5.64 -7.04 2.92
N GLY A 11 -5.56 -8.30 2.49
CA GLY A 11 -5.19 -8.66 1.12
C GLY A 11 -6.13 -8.00 0.11
N LYS A 12 -7.41 -7.87 0.46
CA LYS A 12 -8.39 -7.14 -0.35
C LYS A 12 -8.02 -5.68 -0.53
N GLN A 13 -7.75 -4.97 0.56
CA GLN A 13 -7.35 -3.55 0.52
C GLN A 13 -6.05 -3.36 -0.26
N TYR A 14 -5.08 -4.24 -0.07
CA TYR A 14 -3.83 -4.23 -0.83
C TYR A 14 -4.09 -4.37 -2.34
N GLN A 15 -4.94 -5.32 -2.75
CA GLN A 15 -5.29 -5.51 -4.16
C GLN A 15 -6.08 -4.33 -4.74
N GLU A 16 -6.99 -3.72 -3.98
CA GLU A 16 -7.75 -2.54 -4.39
C GLU A 16 -6.82 -1.35 -4.65
N ILE A 17 -5.86 -1.09 -3.75
CA ILE A 17 -4.88 -0.01 -3.92
C ILE A 17 -3.98 -0.29 -5.12
N LYS A 18 -3.47 -1.52 -5.25
CA LYS A 18 -2.68 -1.97 -6.40
C LYS A 18 -3.41 -1.66 -7.71
N GLN A 19 -4.65 -2.13 -7.83
CA GLN A 19 -5.43 -2.01 -9.06
C GLN A 19 -5.70 -0.53 -9.41
N ALA A 20 -5.95 0.30 -8.40
CA ALA A 20 -6.11 1.73 -8.62
C ALA A 20 -4.81 2.37 -9.15
N LEU A 21 -3.65 2.06 -8.54
CA LEU A 21 -2.36 2.61 -8.97
C LEU A 21 -1.90 2.15 -10.36
N GLU A 22 -2.45 1.06 -10.89
CA GLU A 22 -2.25 0.68 -12.31
C GLU A 22 -2.93 1.65 -13.28
N SER A 23 -4.00 2.34 -12.84
CA SER A 23 -4.80 3.25 -13.67
C SER A 23 -4.48 4.73 -13.45
N GLN A 24 -3.97 5.09 -12.27
CA GLN A 24 -3.69 6.47 -11.87
C GLN A 24 -2.35 6.58 -11.13
N PRO A 25 -1.62 7.70 -11.28
CA PRO A 25 -0.29 7.87 -10.67
C PRO A 25 -0.32 8.04 -9.15
N PHE A 26 -1.48 8.26 -8.56
CA PHE A 26 -1.67 8.41 -7.12
C PHE A 26 -3.08 7.98 -6.70
N LEU A 27 -3.25 7.56 -5.45
CA LEU A 27 -4.53 7.17 -4.84
C LEU A 27 -4.66 7.79 -3.45
N GLU A 28 -5.71 8.59 -3.26
CA GLU A 28 -6.10 9.03 -1.93
C GLU A 28 -6.73 7.86 -1.16
N TYR A 29 -6.09 7.45 -0.06
CA TYR A 29 -6.52 6.28 0.71
C TYR A 29 -6.42 6.53 2.22
N ASN A 30 -7.41 6.06 2.97
CA ASN A 30 -7.38 6.09 4.43
C ASN A 30 -6.60 4.87 4.95
N VAL A 31 -5.38 5.11 5.40
CA VAL A 31 -4.50 4.11 6.00
C VAL A 31 -4.58 4.09 7.52
N GLY A 32 -5.39 4.98 8.10
CA GLY A 32 -5.66 5.05 9.53
C GLY A 32 -6.71 4.03 9.99
N THR A 33 -7.01 4.07 11.28
CA THR A 33 -8.08 3.24 11.88
C THR A 33 -9.33 4.08 12.10
N ASN A 34 -10.48 3.46 12.33
CA ASN A 34 -11.73 4.20 12.63
C ASN A 34 -11.60 5.22 13.77
N GLY A 35 -10.68 5.01 14.72
CA GLY A 35 -10.43 5.94 15.83
C GLY A 35 -9.43 7.06 15.52
N ASN A 36 -8.59 6.88 14.49
CA ASN A 36 -7.59 7.84 14.03
C ASN A 36 -7.43 7.69 12.51
N PRO A 37 -8.34 8.29 11.71
CA PRO A 37 -8.26 8.23 10.26
C PRO A 37 -7.04 9.00 9.79
N GLU A 38 -6.36 8.47 8.77
CA GLU A 38 -5.17 9.08 8.19
C GLU A 38 -5.25 8.90 6.68
N VAL A 39 -5.67 9.96 6.01
CA VAL A 39 -5.81 9.98 4.56
C VAL A 39 -4.50 10.45 3.96
N VAL A 40 -3.93 9.63 3.08
CA VAL A 40 -2.66 9.93 2.41
C VAL A 40 -2.81 9.75 0.91
N ASN A 41 -2.01 10.49 0.14
CA ASN A 41 -1.97 10.34 -1.31
C ASN A 41 -0.89 9.34 -1.70
N ILE A 42 -1.26 8.06 -1.78
CA ILE A 42 -0.36 6.94 -2.07
C ILE A 42 0.10 7.04 -3.52
N SER A 43 1.40 6.99 -3.75
CA SER A 43 2.01 6.95 -5.08
C SER A 43 2.59 5.58 -5.43
N GLU A 44 2.93 4.76 -4.44
CA GLU A 44 3.44 3.40 -4.65
C GLU A 44 3.20 2.53 -3.40
N ILE A 45 3.04 1.22 -3.59
CA ILE A 45 2.92 0.25 -2.49
C ILE A 45 3.86 -0.94 -2.67
N TYR A 46 4.36 -1.47 -1.56
CA TYR A 46 5.26 -2.64 -1.54
C TYR A 46 4.84 -3.62 -0.45
N LEU A 47 4.76 -4.90 -0.80
CA LEU A 47 4.43 -5.96 0.14
C LEU A 47 5.67 -6.39 0.94
N ASP A 48 5.57 -6.42 2.26
CA ASP A 48 6.66 -6.82 3.17
C ASP A 48 6.74 -8.34 3.31
N THR A 49 6.91 -9.06 2.18
CA THR A 49 7.07 -10.53 2.13
C THR A 49 8.44 -10.97 1.60
N ASP A 50 9.25 -10.04 1.12
CA ASP A 50 10.52 -10.35 0.47
C ASP A 50 11.70 -9.95 1.40
N PRO A 51 12.51 -10.91 1.88
CA PRO A 51 13.63 -10.64 2.79
C PRO A 51 14.73 -9.78 2.15
N GLU A 52 14.81 -9.77 0.82
CA GLU A 52 15.43 -8.70 0.08
C GLU A 52 14.31 -7.76 -0.32
N PHE A 53 14.32 -6.52 0.20
CA PHE A 53 13.41 -5.45 -0.20
C PHE A 53 13.63 -5.15 -1.69
N THR A 54 13.25 -6.07 -2.58
CA THR A 54 13.45 -5.98 -4.01
C THR A 54 12.38 -4.99 -4.44
N ARG A 55 12.75 -3.71 -4.37
CA ARG A 55 11.99 -2.55 -4.85
C ARG A 55 11.83 -2.72 -6.36
N ASN A 56 10.96 -3.64 -6.75
CA ASN A 56 10.50 -3.80 -8.11
C ASN A 56 9.16 -3.08 -8.16
N PRO A 57 9.16 -1.75 -8.36
CA PRO A 57 7.93 -1.02 -8.56
C PRO A 57 7.14 -1.74 -9.66
N LYS A 58 5.83 -1.91 -9.42
CA LYS A 58 4.89 -2.64 -10.29
C LYS A 58 4.95 -4.17 -10.27
N GLN A 59 5.83 -4.80 -9.48
CA GLN A 59 5.73 -6.24 -9.20
C GLN A 59 4.99 -6.49 -7.89
N TYR A 60 3.67 -6.35 -7.97
CA TYR A 60 2.81 -6.56 -6.83
C TYR A 60 2.43 -8.05 -6.70
N ALA A 61 2.78 -8.67 -5.58
CA ALA A 61 2.39 -10.05 -5.27
C ALA A 61 0.86 -10.18 -5.12
N GLN A 62 0.28 -11.33 -5.41
CA GLN A 62 -1.14 -11.57 -5.15
C GLN A 62 -1.33 -12.10 -3.72
N VAL A 63 -2.18 -11.45 -2.94
CA VAL A 63 -2.45 -11.81 -1.54
C VAL A 63 -3.91 -12.22 -1.39
N HIS A 64 -4.20 -13.32 -0.69
CA HIS A 64 -5.58 -13.69 -0.37
C HIS A 64 -6.29 -12.61 0.44
N ASP A 65 -7.54 -12.33 0.08
CA ASP A 65 -8.33 -11.22 0.63
C ASP A 65 -8.41 -11.21 2.16
N ASP A 66 -8.51 -12.39 2.77
CA ASP A 66 -8.70 -12.59 4.22
C ASP A 66 -7.40 -12.52 5.03
N HIS A 67 -6.24 -12.39 4.38
CA HIS A 67 -4.95 -12.29 5.07
C HIS A 67 -4.61 -10.84 5.36
N PHE A 68 -4.14 -10.58 6.58
CA PHE A 68 -3.48 -9.31 6.87
C PHE A 68 -2.04 -9.34 6.38
N VAL A 69 -1.64 -8.26 5.71
CA VAL A 69 -0.31 -8.07 5.20
C VAL A 69 0.25 -6.72 5.61
N GLN A 70 1.54 -6.72 5.89
CA GLN A 70 2.28 -5.51 6.14
C GLN A 70 2.73 -4.93 4.79
N VAL A 71 2.41 -3.66 4.58
CA VAL A 71 2.61 -2.97 3.30
C VAL A 71 3.35 -1.67 3.58
N ARG A 72 4.42 -1.41 2.82
CA ARG A 72 5.05 -0.09 2.77
C ARG A 72 4.33 0.75 1.73
N ILE A 73 3.96 1.97 2.09
CA ILE A 73 3.37 2.94 1.17
C ILE A 73 4.31 4.14 1.03
N GLU A 74 4.47 4.62 -0.20
CA GLU A 74 5.08 5.92 -0.49
C GLU A 74 3.96 6.93 -0.76
N TYR A 75 3.99 8.09 -0.08
CA TYR A 75 2.96 9.11 -0.24
C TYR A 75 3.57 10.51 -0.28
N ASP A 76 2.86 11.44 -0.93
CA ASP A 76 3.19 12.87 -0.86
C ASP A 76 2.66 13.45 0.46
N ALA A 77 3.54 14.18 1.17
CA ALA A 77 3.28 14.83 2.45
C ALA A 77 3.02 16.33 2.29
#